data_AF-A0A7S0ZLS9-F1
#
_entry.id   AF-A0A7S0ZLS9-F1
#
_cell.length_a   1.000
_cell.length_b   1.000
_cell.length_c   1.000
_cell.angle_alpha   90.00
_cell.angle_beta   90.00
_cell.angle_gamma   90.00
#
_symmetry.space_group_name_H-M   'P 1'
#
loop_
_entity.id
_entity.type
_entity.pdbx_description
1 polymer ?
#
loop_
_entity_poly.entity_id
_entity_poly.type
_entity_poly.pdbx_seq_one_letter_code
_entity_poly.pdbx_strand_id
1 'polypeptide(L)'
;TTKVFNETTVMSLASAHDSDIEQLIKGLTDVQLRGLVHESTERVVDASQGYHKKKAELHQMGSRLNLVYFGLPADADEKAVDNAYRKCARSMHPDKNGGTEAAKEKFQSMKARYEALKTHFAREREQQPTEQVQEPCPEQTPSEEKPIPERDGDQEKENDKTPNVSDSAPTPGVDDSGETKRREAYEEDETPSSEDAANALACDYANRKSLEEMAWKMVRQMKNIKQNLDILNEEYARYDAALKGKH
;
A
#
# COMPACT_ATOMS: atom_id res chain seq x y z
N THR A 1 17.06 -24.65 -23.40
CA THR A 1 16.10 -23.81 -24.14
C THR A 1 16.90 -22.83 -24.97
N THR A 2 16.79 -22.87 -26.29
CA THR A 2 17.54 -21.96 -27.18
C THR A 2 16.89 -20.58 -27.12
N LYS A 3 17.62 -19.56 -26.65
CA LYS A 3 17.11 -18.19 -26.60
C LYS A 3 16.91 -17.67 -28.02
N VAL A 4 15.65 -17.53 -28.44
CA VAL A 4 15.29 -17.10 -29.80
C VAL A 4 15.39 -15.59 -29.96
N PHE A 5 15.22 -14.83 -28.87
CA PHE A 5 15.37 -13.39 -28.84
C PHE A 5 16.57 -12.99 -27.98
N ASN A 6 17.34 -12.01 -28.45
CA ASN A 6 18.41 -11.44 -27.66
C ASN A 6 17.82 -10.61 -26.49
N GLU A 7 18.62 -10.41 -25.44
CA GLU A 7 18.20 -9.70 -24.24
C GLU A 7 17.80 -8.25 -24.52
N THR A 8 18.59 -7.58 -25.38
CA THR A 8 18.37 -6.18 -25.75
C THR A 8 17.04 -5.96 -26.45
N THR A 9 16.62 -6.88 -27.34
CA THR A 9 15.37 -6.75 -28.09
C THR A 9 14.18 -6.86 -27.16
N VAL A 10 14.13 -7.86 -26.26
CA VAL A 10 12.99 -8.01 -25.35
C VAL A 10 12.93 -6.85 -24.36
N MET A 11 14.08 -6.38 -23.87
CA MET A 11 14.15 -5.19 -23.01
C MET A 11 13.72 -3.89 -23.73
N SER A 12 14.02 -3.76 -25.02
CA SER A 12 13.61 -2.60 -25.81
C SER A 12 12.08 -2.48 -25.93
N LEU A 13 11.34 -3.60 -25.84
CA LEU A 13 9.87 -3.60 -25.86
C LEU A 13 9.27 -2.84 -24.66
N ALA A 14 9.96 -2.83 -23.52
CA ALA A 14 9.53 -2.07 -22.35
C ALA A 14 9.61 -0.55 -22.56
N SER A 15 10.16 -0.08 -23.68
CA SER A 15 10.25 1.34 -24.03
C SER A 15 9.78 1.65 -25.45
N ALA A 16 9.40 0.64 -26.22
CA ALA A 16 8.84 0.80 -27.56
C ALA A 16 7.41 1.34 -27.51
N HIS A 17 6.99 2.02 -28.58
CA HIS A 17 5.61 2.44 -28.74
C HIS A 17 4.71 1.24 -29.05
N ASP A 18 3.44 1.32 -28.68
CA ASP A 18 2.49 0.22 -28.88
C ASP A 18 2.31 -0.13 -30.36
N SER A 19 2.40 0.86 -31.27
CA SER A 19 2.39 0.62 -32.72
C SER A 19 3.52 -0.31 -33.18
N ASP A 20 4.72 -0.13 -32.62
CA ASP A 20 5.91 -0.88 -33.02
C ASP A 20 5.84 -2.31 -32.48
N ILE A 21 5.32 -2.46 -31.26
CA ILE A 21 5.06 -3.76 -30.64
C ILE A 21 3.98 -4.52 -31.42
N GLU A 22 2.93 -3.84 -31.85
CA GLU A 22 1.86 -4.44 -32.66
C GLU A 22 2.38 -4.95 -34.00
N GLN A 23 3.17 -4.13 -34.71
CA GLN A 23 3.79 -4.53 -35.96
C GLN A 23 4.74 -5.71 -35.78
N LEU A 24 5.54 -5.70 -34.71
CA LEU A 24 6.43 -6.80 -34.36
C LEU A 24 5.63 -8.09 -34.14
N ILE A 25 4.64 -8.09 -33.24
CA ILE A 25 3.85 -9.29 -32.90
C ILE A 25 3.15 -9.86 -34.13
N LYS A 26 2.54 -9.00 -34.97
CA LYS A 26 1.90 -9.44 -36.23
C LYS A 26 2.90 -10.04 -37.22
N GLY A 27 4.14 -9.56 -37.23
CA GLY A 27 5.21 -10.05 -38.11
C GLY A 27 5.84 -11.37 -37.68
N LEU A 28 5.63 -11.83 -36.44
CA LEU A 28 6.22 -13.08 -35.95
C LEU A 28 5.45 -14.33 -36.40
N THR A 29 6.20 -15.38 -36.76
CA THR A 29 5.65 -16.73 -36.90
C THR A 29 5.19 -17.30 -35.54
N ASP A 30 4.35 -18.33 -35.54
CA ASP A 30 3.84 -18.90 -34.29
C ASP A 30 4.96 -19.44 -33.37
N VAL A 31 6.01 -20.02 -33.95
CA VAL A 31 7.17 -20.51 -33.19
C VAL A 31 7.93 -19.36 -32.54
N GLN A 32 8.14 -18.28 -33.29
CA GLN A 32 8.79 -17.08 -32.76
C GLN A 32 7.93 -16.39 -31.71
N LEU A 33 6.61 -16.32 -31.90
CA LEU A 33 5.70 -15.72 -30.92
C LEU A 33 5.70 -16.49 -29.60
N ARG A 34 5.71 -17.83 -29.63
CA ARG A 34 5.90 -18.65 -28.42
C ARG A 34 7.23 -18.35 -27.74
N GLY A 35 8.30 -18.24 -28.52
CA GLY A 35 9.62 -17.85 -28.01
C GLY A 35 9.59 -16.49 -27.32
N LEU A 36 8.91 -15.50 -27.91
CA LEU A 36 8.77 -14.16 -27.34
C LEU A 36 7.99 -14.20 -26.03
N VAL A 37 6.87 -14.92 -25.98
CA VAL A 37 6.07 -15.08 -24.76
C VAL A 37 6.92 -15.67 -23.65
N HIS A 38 7.59 -16.81 -23.90
CA HIS A 38 8.41 -17.48 -22.89
C HIS A 38 9.53 -16.56 -22.35
N GLU A 39 10.26 -15.93 -23.26
CA GLU A 39 11.36 -15.01 -22.94
C GLU A 39 10.88 -13.75 -22.20
N SER A 40 9.70 -13.24 -22.53
CA SER A 40 9.11 -12.08 -21.85
C SER A 40 8.60 -12.46 -20.45
N THR A 41 7.99 -13.65 -20.30
CA THR A 41 7.55 -14.16 -19.00
C THR A 41 8.73 -14.33 -18.04
N GLU A 42 9.82 -14.99 -18.48
CA GLU A 42 11.03 -15.15 -17.65
C GLU A 42 11.56 -13.79 -17.20
N ARG A 43 11.62 -12.80 -18.10
CA ARG A 43 12.08 -11.46 -17.76
C ARG A 43 11.15 -10.69 -16.83
N VAL A 44 9.84 -10.86 -16.95
CA VAL A 44 8.88 -10.28 -15.99
C VAL A 44 9.13 -10.85 -14.60
N VAL A 45 9.37 -12.15 -14.50
CA VAL A 45 9.70 -12.80 -13.21
C VAL A 45 11.01 -12.25 -12.65
N ASP A 46 12.09 -12.22 -13.44
CA ASP A 46 13.38 -11.71 -12.98
C ASP A 46 13.30 -10.22 -12.59
N ALA A 47 12.64 -9.40 -13.41
CA ALA A 47 12.50 -7.96 -13.16
C ALA A 47 11.63 -7.68 -11.93
N SER A 48 10.55 -8.44 -11.72
CA SER A 48 9.69 -8.32 -10.53
C SER A 48 10.45 -8.69 -9.26
N GLN A 49 11.19 -9.80 -9.26
CA GLN A 49 12.05 -10.19 -8.14
C GLN A 49 13.10 -9.11 -7.83
N GLY A 50 13.76 -8.58 -8.88
CA GLY A 50 14.71 -7.48 -8.75
C GLY A 50 14.07 -6.22 -8.16
N TYR A 51 12.87 -5.86 -8.62
CA TYR A 51 12.09 -4.75 -8.09
C TYR A 51 11.75 -4.94 -6.60
N HIS A 52 11.21 -6.09 -6.22
CA HIS A 52 10.85 -6.37 -4.83
C HIS A 52 12.07 -6.37 -3.91
N LYS A 53 13.19 -6.95 -4.35
CA LYS A 53 14.46 -6.90 -3.60
C LYS A 53 14.90 -5.45 -3.37
N LYS A 54 14.93 -4.64 -4.44
CA LYS A 54 15.33 -3.24 -4.34
C LYS A 54 14.37 -2.42 -3.47
N LYS A 55 13.07 -2.72 -3.52
CA LYS A 55 12.04 -2.08 -2.70
C LYS A 55 12.26 -2.41 -1.22
N ALA A 56 12.58 -3.66 -0.90
CA ALA A 56 12.93 -4.07 0.47
C ALA A 56 14.20 -3.36 0.98
N GLU A 57 15.25 -3.28 0.16
CA GLU A 57 16.47 -2.54 0.50
C GLU A 57 16.18 -1.06 0.79
N LEU A 58 15.35 -0.42 -0.03
CA LEU A 58 14.92 0.98 0.17
C LEU A 58 14.16 1.16 1.50
N HIS A 59 13.23 0.25 1.82
CA HIS A 59 12.52 0.27 3.09
C HIS A 59 13.48 0.16 4.29
N GLN A 60 14.47 -0.72 4.23
CA GLN A 60 15.50 -0.87 5.26
C GLN A 60 16.34 0.41 5.41
N MET A 61 16.77 1.01 4.29
CA MET A 61 17.49 2.29 4.30
C MET A 61 16.66 3.41 4.94
N GLY A 62 15.37 3.49 4.61
CA GLY A 62 14.46 4.47 5.17
C GLY A 62 14.25 4.29 6.67
N SER A 63 14.03 3.05 7.11
CA SER A 63 13.93 2.69 8.53
C SER A 63 15.20 3.10 9.30
N ARG A 64 16.38 2.73 8.77
CA ARG A 64 17.67 3.12 9.36
C ARG A 64 17.83 4.63 9.48
N LEU A 65 17.46 5.39 8.45
CA LEU A 65 17.54 6.85 8.49
C LEU A 65 16.59 7.48 9.52
N ASN A 66 15.42 6.87 9.74
CA ASN A 66 14.47 7.29 10.76
C ASN A 66 14.98 6.95 12.16
N LEU A 67 15.58 5.79 12.38
CA LEU A 67 16.22 5.44 13.65
C LEU A 67 17.34 6.43 14.00
N VAL A 68 18.23 6.72 13.04
CA VAL A 68 19.30 7.73 13.21
C VAL A 68 18.72 9.12 13.53
N TYR A 69 17.58 9.49 12.93
CA TYR A 69 16.91 10.75 13.24
C TYR A 69 16.45 10.84 14.70
N PHE A 70 15.97 9.74 15.28
CA PHE A 70 15.62 9.65 16.70
C PHE A 70 16.82 9.39 17.62
N GLY A 71 18.04 9.31 17.08
CA GLY A 71 19.25 9.01 17.83
C GLY A 71 19.28 7.57 18.37
N LEU A 72 18.61 6.65 17.68
CA LEU A 72 18.51 5.25 18.05
C LEU A 72 19.44 4.39 17.19
N PRO A 73 19.97 3.27 17.75
CA PRO A 73 20.74 2.31 16.99
C PRO A 73 19.84 1.48 16.05
N ALA A 74 20.46 0.72 15.14
CA ALA A 74 19.74 -0.07 14.13
C ALA A 74 18.95 -1.26 14.71
N ASP A 75 19.30 -1.69 15.92
CA ASP A 75 18.67 -2.78 16.68
C ASP A 75 17.64 -2.29 17.72
N ALA A 76 17.27 -1.01 17.66
CA ALA A 76 16.32 -0.43 18.60
C ALA A 76 14.95 -1.10 18.49
N ASP A 77 14.34 -1.37 19.65
CA ASP A 77 13.00 -1.93 19.72
C ASP A 77 11.90 -0.87 19.52
N GLU A 78 10.68 -1.32 19.27
CA GLU A 78 9.52 -0.45 19.09
C GLU A 78 9.29 0.45 20.33
N LYS A 79 9.59 -0.05 21.54
CA LYS A 79 9.46 0.72 22.79
C LYS A 79 10.48 1.87 22.85
N ALA A 80 11.72 1.65 22.40
CA ALA A 80 12.72 2.71 22.31
C ALA A 80 12.29 3.80 21.33
N VAL A 81 11.70 3.41 20.18
CA VAL A 81 11.13 4.36 19.21
C VAL A 81 9.98 5.17 19.82
N ASP A 82 9.02 4.54 20.49
CA ASP A 82 7.92 5.23 21.17
C ASP A 82 8.44 6.22 22.24
N ASN A 83 9.45 5.81 23.01
CA ASN A 83 10.06 6.66 24.04
C ASN A 83 10.83 7.84 23.44
N ALA A 84 11.60 7.62 22.37
CA ALA A 84 12.33 8.68 21.68
C ALA A 84 11.36 9.69 21.04
N TYR A 85 10.31 9.21 20.37
CA TYR A 85 9.27 10.05 19.81
C TYR A 85 8.60 10.94 20.87
N ARG A 86 8.21 10.38 22.03
CA ARG A 86 7.61 11.17 23.13
C ARG A 86 8.56 12.24 23.68
N LYS A 87 9.88 11.99 23.69
CA LYS A 87 10.88 12.99 24.08
C LYS A 87 10.97 14.11 23.03
N CYS A 88 11.13 13.75 21.76
CA CYS A 88 11.21 14.71 20.65
C CYS A 88 9.93 15.53 20.50
N ALA A 89 8.75 14.91 20.63
CA ALA A 89 7.46 15.59 20.52
C ALA A 89 7.30 16.66 21.59
N ARG A 90 7.74 16.42 22.83
CA ARG A 90 7.67 17.40 23.92
C ARG A 90 8.62 18.58 23.72
N SER A 91 9.78 18.36 23.09
CA SER A 91 10.74 19.43 22.79
C SER A 91 10.35 20.22 21.54
N MET A 92 9.77 19.56 20.54
CA MET A 92 9.43 20.15 19.24
C MET A 92 7.97 20.62 19.13
N HIS A 93 7.18 20.53 20.20
CA HIS A 93 5.77 20.92 20.18
C HIS A 93 5.60 22.37 19.68
N PRO A 94 4.72 22.64 18.70
CA PRO A 94 4.61 23.95 18.08
C PRO A 94 4.30 25.06 19.10
N ASP A 95 3.47 24.79 20.10
CA ASP A 95 3.14 25.72 21.19
C ASP A 95 4.40 26.24 21.93
N LYS A 96 5.36 25.35 22.24
CA LYS A 96 6.63 25.72 22.88
C LYS A 96 7.62 26.37 21.94
N ASN A 97 7.40 26.25 20.63
CA ASN A 97 8.28 26.72 19.57
C ASN A 97 7.63 27.88 18.78
N GLY A 98 6.84 28.71 19.46
CA GLY A 98 6.29 29.96 18.94
C GLY A 98 5.14 29.81 17.95
N GLY A 99 4.57 28.62 17.81
CA GLY A 99 3.39 28.37 16.97
C GLY A 99 3.60 28.62 15.47
N THR A 100 4.84 28.72 15.01
CA THR A 100 5.17 29.03 13.61
C THR A 100 4.84 27.86 12.68
N GLU A 101 4.53 28.15 11.42
CA GLU A 101 4.32 27.09 10.41
C GLU A 101 5.57 26.21 10.25
N ALA A 102 6.78 26.78 10.36
CA ALA A 102 8.02 26.01 10.34
C ALA A 102 8.14 25.01 11.51
N ALA A 103 7.66 25.35 12.71
CA ALA A 103 7.63 24.42 13.84
C ALA A 103 6.61 23.30 13.62
N LYS A 104 5.46 23.63 13.04
CA LYS A 104 4.41 22.68 12.67
C LYS A 104 4.89 21.70 11.60
N GLU A 105 5.55 22.18 10.54
CA GLU A 105 6.14 21.33 9.50
C GLU A 105 7.18 20.37 10.07
N LYS A 106 8.08 20.86 10.93
CA LYS A 106 9.08 20.01 11.59
C LYS A 106 8.43 18.94 12.47
N PHE A 107 7.38 19.29 13.21
CA PHE A 107 6.64 18.35 14.03
C PHE A 107 5.91 17.30 13.19
N GLN A 108 5.29 17.71 12.08
CA GLN A 108 4.65 16.79 11.13
C GLN A 108 5.66 15.84 10.48
N SER A 109 6.83 16.35 10.07
CA SER A 109 7.91 15.53 9.52
C SER A 109 8.42 14.50 10.55
N MET A 110 8.62 14.91 11.80
CA MET A 110 8.97 14.00 12.90
C MET A 110 7.90 12.93 13.10
N LYS A 111 6.61 13.30 13.10
CA LYS A 111 5.50 12.35 13.22
C LYS A 111 5.49 11.35 12.06
N ALA A 112 5.64 11.81 10.82
CA ALA A 112 5.68 10.94 9.64
C ALA A 112 6.80 9.88 9.72
N ARG A 113 7.97 10.25 10.25
CA ARG A 113 9.08 9.30 10.47
C ARG A 113 8.75 8.25 11.53
N TYR A 114 8.07 8.66 12.60
CA TYR A 114 7.61 7.74 13.64
C TYR A 114 6.59 6.74 13.10
N GLU A 115 5.56 7.20 12.38
CA GLU A 115 4.56 6.31 11.76
C GLU A 115 5.22 5.32 10.79
N ALA A 116 6.18 5.79 9.98
CA ALA A 116 6.93 4.92 9.07
C ALA A 116 7.71 3.80 9.79
N LEU A 117 8.28 4.09 10.97
CA LEU A 117 8.92 3.08 11.81
C LEU A 117 7.90 2.09 12.39
N LYS A 118 6.73 2.56 12.85
CA LYS A 118 5.66 1.68 13.33
C LYS A 118 5.20 0.70 12.25
N THR A 119 5.01 1.18 11.02
CA THR A 119 4.70 0.33 9.87
C THR A 119 5.81 -0.66 9.54
N HIS A 120 7.09 -0.27 9.71
CA HIS A 120 8.22 -1.19 9.54
C HIS A 120 8.19 -2.34 10.55
N PHE A 121 8.05 -2.05 11.85
CA PHE A 121 7.96 -3.09 12.88
C PHE A 121 6.72 -3.98 12.72
N ALA A 122 5.59 -3.43 12.27
CA ALA A 122 4.40 -4.22 11.97
C ALA A 122 4.69 -5.26 10.88
N ARG A 123 5.32 -4.84 9.77
CA ARG A 123 5.73 -5.75 8.68
C ARG A 123 6.73 -6.80 9.13
N GLU A 124 7.70 -6.44 9.98
CA GLU A 124 8.67 -7.41 10.51
C GLU A 124 8.02 -8.48 11.40
N ARG A 125 6.94 -8.13 12.12
CA ARG A 125 6.17 -9.12 12.91
C ARG A 125 5.40 -10.07 12.01
N GLU A 126 4.79 -9.56 10.94
CA GLU A 126 4.03 -10.37 9.97
C GLU A 126 4.93 -11.34 9.19
N GLN A 127 6.20 -10.97 8.95
CA GLN A 127 7.16 -11.80 8.21
C GLN A 127 7.87 -12.85 9.07
N GLN A 128 7.76 -12.78 10.40
CA GLN A 128 8.28 -13.82 11.28
C GLN A 128 7.33 -15.03 11.21
N PRO A 129 7.83 -16.24 10.87
CA PRO A 129 7.04 -17.45 10.98
C PRO A 129 6.60 -17.59 12.43
N THR A 130 5.30 -17.46 12.69
CA THR A 130 4.72 -17.80 13.98
C THR A 130 4.89 -19.30 14.19
N GLU A 131 6.01 -19.68 14.79
CA GLU A 131 6.22 -21.03 15.31
C GLU A 131 5.38 -21.20 16.59
N GLN A 132 4.05 -21.21 16.45
CA GLN A 132 3.12 -21.77 17.43
C GLN A 132 1.91 -22.39 16.73
N VAL A 133 1.93 -23.72 16.70
CA VAL A 133 0.85 -24.63 16.31
C VAL A 133 -0.11 -24.79 17.49
N GLN A 134 -1.38 -24.43 17.32
CA GLN A 134 -2.56 -25.30 17.54
C GLN A 134 -3.87 -24.52 17.30
N GLU A 135 -4.48 -24.78 16.15
CA GLU A 135 -5.93 -24.63 15.99
C GLU A 135 -6.64 -25.77 16.72
N PRO A 136 -7.80 -25.50 17.33
CA PRO A 136 -8.93 -26.42 17.19
C PRO A 136 -9.99 -25.82 16.26
N CYS A 137 -10.25 -26.55 15.19
CA CYS A 137 -11.33 -26.36 14.22
C CYS A 137 -12.71 -26.40 14.91
N PRO A 138 -13.76 -25.74 14.37
CA PRO A 138 -15.00 -25.45 15.07
C PRO A 138 -16.00 -26.61 15.00
N GLU A 139 -16.60 -26.96 16.14
CA GLU A 139 -17.76 -27.87 16.20
C GLU A 139 -19.04 -27.04 16.34
N GLN A 140 -19.86 -27.04 15.30
CA GLN A 140 -21.21 -26.48 15.31
C GLN A 140 -22.19 -27.47 15.96
N THR A 141 -23.10 -26.98 16.79
CA THR A 141 -24.55 -27.30 16.71
C THR A 141 -25.37 -26.38 17.63
N PRO A 142 -26.69 -26.20 17.35
CA PRO A 142 -27.45 -24.98 17.65
C PRO A 142 -28.51 -25.14 18.75
N SER A 143 -28.87 -24.03 19.40
CA SER A 143 -30.07 -23.83 20.25
C SER A 143 -30.01 -22.41 20.83
N GLU A 144 -31.06 -21.61 21.05
CA GLU A 144 -32.50 -21.66 20.81
C GLU A 144 -32.98 -20.22 21.09
N GLU A 145 -33.90 -19.75 20.26
CA GLU A 145 -34.66 -18.51 20.35
C GLU A 145 -35.61 -18.49 21.56
N LYS A 146 -35.70 -17.38 22.31
CA LYS A 146 -36.89 -17.00 23.10
C LYS A 146 -37.02 -15.47 23.33
N PRO A 147 -38.25 -14.96 23.55
CA PRO A 147 -38.73 -13.70 22.97
C PRO A 147 -38.94 -12.56 23.98
N ILE A 148 -39.09 -11.36 23.41
CA ILE A 148 -39.40 -10.07 24.06
C ILE A 148 -40.91 -10.01 24.39
N PRO A 149 -41.33 -9.57 25.60
CA PRO A 149 -42.74 -9.31 25.87
C PRO A 149 -43.14 -7.85 25.61
N GLU A 150 -44.30 -7.71 24.96
CA GLU A 150 -45.08 -6.48 24.79
C GLU A 150 -45.69 -6.00 26.12
N ARG A 151 -45.88 -4.68 26.26
CA ARG A 151 -46.85 -4.12 27.23
C ARG A 151 -47.45 -2.82 26.70
N ASP A 152 -48.73 -2.92 26.34
CA ASP A 152 -49.66 -1.83 26.02
C ASP A 152 -50.03 -0.97 27.25
N GLY A 153 -50.45 0.28 26.99
CA GLY A 153 -51.66 0.83 27.60
C GLY A 153 -51.57 2.11 28.44
N ASP A 154 -51.87 3.24 27.77
CA ASP A 154 -52.91 4.23 28.13
C ASP A 154 -52.68 5.50 29.00
N GLN A 155 -53.16 6.62 28.40
CA GLN A 155 -53.90 7.79 28.93
C GLN A 155 -53.15 8.87 29.75
N GLU A 156 -53.47 10.17 29.75
CA GLU A 156 -54.27 11.14 28.96
C GLU A 156 -54.00 12.54 29.61
N LYS A 157 -53.94 13.63 28.81
CA LYS A 157 -54.34 15.06 29.10
C LYS A 157 -53.64 15.80 30.27
N GLU A 158 -53.48 17.13 30.38
CA GLU A 158 -54.21 18.31 29.90
C GLU A 158 -53.40 19.62 30.19
N ASN A 159 -53.58 20.63 29.32
CA ASN A 159 -53.72 22.08 29.56
C ASN A 159 -52.65 23.04 30.18
N ASP A 160 -52.29 24.04 29.35
CA ASP A 160 -52.49 25.51 29.52
C ASP A 160 -51.34 26.43 30.00
N LYS A 161 -51.36 27.64 29.40
CA LYS A 161 -50.72 28.95 29.69
C LYS A 161 -49.34 29.33 29.14
N THR A 162 -49.38 30.11 28.06
CA THR A 162 -48.53 31.30 27.78
C THR A 162 -49.05 32.51 28.62
N PRO A 163 -48.29 33.61 28.91
CA PRO A 163 -47.67 34.45 27.86
C PRO A 163 -46.42 35.30 28.18
N ASN A 164 -45.78 35.76 27.09
CA ASN A 164 -45.06 37.04 26.92
C ASN A 164 -43.70 37.18 27.67
N VAL A 165 -42.61 37.72 27.12
CA VAL A 165 -42.44 38.94 26.31
C VAL A 165 -41.10 38.86 25.56
N SER A 166 -41.10 39.29 24.28
CA SER A 166 -40.03 39.93 23.47
C SER A 166 -38.60 39.35 23.47
N ASP A 167 -37.84 39.35 22.39
CA ASP A 167 -38.00 39.88 21.04
C ASP A 167 -36.95 39.19 20.16
N SER A 168 -37.20 39.18 18.86
CA SER A 168 -36.20 39.05 17.79
C SER A 168 -35.50 37.70 17.59
N ALA A 169 -36.11 36.93 16.68
CA ALA A 169 -35.47 35.99 15.76
C ALA A 169 -34.48 36.73 14.79
N PRO A 170 -33.80 36.08 13.81
CA PRO A 170 -33.77 34.65 13.50
C PRO A 170 -32.38 34.06 13.14
N THR A 171 -32.12 32.84 13.66
CA THR A 171 -31.63 31.65 12.91
C THR A 171 -30.15 31.60 12.44
N PRO A 172 -29.63 30.42 12.02
CA PRO A 172 -29.43 29.24 12.87
C PRO A 172 -28.14 28.44 12.54
N GLY A 173 -27.62 27.69 13.52
CA GLY A 173 -26.96 26.39 13.32
C GLY A 173 -25.60 26.39 12.60
N VAL A 174 -24.67 25.47 12.84
CA VAL A 174 -24.70 24.20 13.55
C VAL A 174 -23.24 23.96 13.95
N ASP A 175 -22.98 23.85 15.26
CA ASP A 175 -21.95 22.95 15.76
C ASP A 175 -22.46 21.55 15.44
N ASP A 176 -21.80 20.80 14.55
CA ASP A 176 -21.66 19.36 14.79
C ASP A 176 -20.58 18.74 13.89
N SER A 177 -19.80 17.91 14.56
CA SER A 177 -18.83 16.93 14.11
C SER A 177 -18.94 16.44 12.65
N GLY A 178 -18.20 17.10 11.76
CA GLY A 178 -17.86 16.58 10.45
C GLY A 178 -16.53 15.82 10.49
N GLU A 179 -16.55 14.58 10.94
CA GLU A 179 -15.50 13.58 10.68
C GLU A 179 -15.16 13.61 9.18
N THR A 180 -14.04 14.26 8.83
CA THR A 180 -13.43 14.06 7.53
C THR A 180 -12.75 12.69 7.58
N LYS A 181 -13.56 11.66 7.32
CA LYS A 181 -13.12 10.37 6.79
C LYS A 181 -12.36 10.66 5.51
N ARG A 182 -11.07 10.97 5.67
CA ARG A 182 -10.09 10.94 4.60
C ARG A 182 -10.12 9.50 4.11
N ARG A 183 -10.76 9.25 2.98
CA ARG A 183 -10.67 7.99 2.24
C ARG A 183 -9.18 7.79 1.95
N GLU A 184 -8.54 6.98 2.77
CA GLU A 184 -7.24 6.42 2.46
C GLU A 184 -7.46 5.46 1.29
N ALA A 185 -7.18 5.97 0.09
CA ALA A 185 -6.99 5.15 -1.09
C ALA A 185 -5.64 4.44 -0.93
N TYR A 186 -5.64 3.36 -0.16
CA TYR A 186 -4.67 2.30 -0.35
C TYR A 186 -5.46 1.10 -0.84
N GLU A 187 -5.30 0.79 -2.12
CA GLU A 187 -5.62 -0.53 -2.65
C GLU A 187 -5.01 -1.55 -1.69
N GLU A 188 -5.87 -2.35 -1.07
CA GLU A 188 -5.46 -3.61 -0.48
C GLU A 188 -4.67 -4.34 -1.58
N ASP A 189 -3.38 -4.62 -1.33
CA ASP A 189 -2.66 -5.66 -2.07
C ASP A 189 -3.39 -6.97 -1.71
N GLU A 190 -4.55 -7.20 -2.33
CA GLU A 190 -5.16 -8.52 -2.40
C GLU A 190 -4.12 -9.38 -3.10
N THR A 191 -3.38 -10.15 -2.30
CA THR A 191 -2.58 -11.25 -2.82
C THR A 191 -3.57 -12.14 -3.56
N PRO A 192 -3.52 -12.23 -4.90
CA PRO A 192 -4.50 -13.05 -5.62
C PRO A 192 -4.41 -14.46 -5.08
N SER A 193 -5.57 -15.05 -4.80
CA SER A 193 -5.67 -16.47 -4.41
C SER A 193 -4.84 -17.30 -5.39
N SER A 194 -4.21 -18.38 -4.90
CA SER A 194 -3.37 -19.25 -5.73
C SER A 194 -4.07 -19.77 -7.00
N GLU A 195 -5.41 -19.82 -6.98
CA GLU A 195 -6.26 -20.20 -8.11
C GLU A 195 -6.41 -19.07 -9.14
N ASP A 196 -6.51 -17.81 -8.71
CA ASP A 196 -6.57 -16.63 -9.58
C ASP A 196 -5.22 -16.34 -10.26
N ALA A 197 -4.12 -16.56 -9.52
CA ALA A 197 -2.77 -16.47 -10.07
C ALA A 197 -2.49 -17.57 -11.12
N ALA A 198 -3.00 -18.79 -10.90
CA ALA A 198 -2.85 -19.90 -11.83
C ALA A 198 -3.64 -19.67 -13.14
N ASN A 199 -4.85 -19.10 -13.05
CA ASN A 199 -5.66 -18.77 -14.23
C ASN A 199 -5.11 -17.55 -14.99
N ALA A 200 -4.44 -16.61 -14.30
CA ALA A 200 -3.81 -15.45 -14.92
C ALA A 200 -2.63 -15.79 -15.85
N LEU A 201 -2.02 -16.98 -15.71
CA LEU A 201 -0.90 -17.46 -16.53
C LEU A 201 -1.32 -18.56 -17.53
N ALA A 202 -2.60 -18.94 -17.58
CA ALA A 202 -3.09 -19.90 -18.54
C ALA A 202 -3.00 -19.35 -19.97
N CYS A 203 -1.99 -19.79 -20.73
CA CYS A 203 -1.84 -19.51 -22.15
C CYS A 203 -2.04 -20.81 -22.93
N ASP A 204 -2.99 -20.82 -23.86
CA ASP A 204 -3.06 -21.89 -24.84
C ASP A 204 -2.00 -21.64 -25.91
N TYR A 205 -0.83 -22.25 -25.72
CA TYR A 205 0.27 -22.11 -26.66
C TYR A 205 -0.08 -22.61 -28.07
N ALA A 206 -1.10 -23.46 -28.26
CA ALA A 206 -1.52 -23.90 -29.59
C ALA A 206 -2.30 -22.84 -30.37
N ASN A 207 -2.85 -21.83 -29.69
CA ASN A 207 -3.68 -20.79 -30.28
C ASN A 207 -2.91 -19.48 -30.45
N ARG A 208 -2.74 -19.04 -31.70
CA ARG A 208 -2.04 -17.79 -32.02
C ARG A 208 -2.64 -16.58 -31.30
N LYS A 209 -3.96 -16.45 -31.24
CA LYS A 209 -4.62 -15.30 -30.59
C LYS A 209 -4.31 -15.27 -29.09
N SER A 210 -4.31 -16.44 -28.43
CA SER A 210 -3.94 -16.55 -27.01
C SER A 210 -2.47 -16.16 -26.78
N LEU A 211 -1.57 -16.55 -27.69
CA LEU A 211 -0.17 -16.15 -27.64
C LEU A 211 0.03 -14.63 -27.84
N GLU A 212 -0.71 -14.02 -28.77
CA GLU A 212 -0.66 -12.57 -28.98
C GLU A 212 -1.14 -11.81 -27.74
N GLU A 213 -2.26 -12.25 -27.14
CA GLU A 213 -2.79 -11.69 -25.90
C GLU A 213 -1.80 -11.82 -24.73
N MET A 214 -1.17 -12.99 -24.59
CA MET A 214 -0.17 -13.21 -23.54
C MET A 214 1.10 -12.37 -23.78
N ALA A 215 1.58 -12.26 -25.03
CA ALA A 215 2.72 -11.41 -25.37
C ALA A 215 2.44 -9.95 -24.99
N TRP A 216 1.26 -9.43 -25.32
CA TRP A 216 0.84 -8.10 -24.92
C TRP A 216 0.77 -7.93 -23.40
N LYS A 217 0.22 -8.91 -22.70
CA LYS A 217 0.17 -8.90 -21.24
C LYS A 217 1.57 -8.81 -20.64
N MET A 218 2.52 -9.63 -21.11
CA MET A 218 3.90 -9.60 -20.62
C MET A 218 4.59 -8.28 -20.93
N VAL A 219 4.47 -7.75 -22.14
CA VAL A 219 5.07 -6.45 -22.49
C VAL A 219 4.52 -5.30 -21.62
N ARG A 220 3.21 -5.29 -21.34
CA ARG A 220 2.61 -4.30 -20.42
C ARG A 220 3.15 -4.44 -19.00
N GLN A 221 3.28 -5.66 -18.50
CA GLN A 221 3.88 -5.93 -17.19
C GLN A 221 5.34 -5.43 -17.14
N MET A 222 6.13 -5.71 -18.19
CA MET A 222 7.51 -5.20 -18.29
C MET A 222 7.57 -3.67 -18.27
N LYS A 223 6.68 -2.99 -19.02
CA LYS A 223 6.59 -1.52 -19.02
C LYS A 223 6.28 -0.98 -17.62
N ASN A 224 5.31 -1.58 -16.92
CA ASN A 224 4.93 -1.19 -15.57
C ASN A 224 6.08 -1.39 -14.56
N ILE A 225 6.71 -2.57 -14.55
CA ILE A 225 7.85 -2.86 -13.67
C ILE A 225 9.00 -1.89 -13.94
N LYS A 226 9.30 -1.59 -15.21
CA LYS A 226 10.34 -0.62 -15.57
C LYS A 226 10.04 0.78 -14.99
N GLN A 227 8.82 1.29 -15.18
CA GLN A 227 8.43 2.59 -14.63
C GLN A 227 8.55 2.62 -13.10
N ASN A 228 8.11 1.56 -12.42
CA ASN A 228 8.22 1.46 -10.97
C ASN A 228 9.68 1.35 -10.50
N LEU A 229 10.54 0.65 -11.25
CA LEU A 229 11.97 0.61 -11.00
C LEU A 229 12.63 1.97 -11.16
N ASP A 230 12.24 2.76 -12.16
CA ASP A 230 12.78 4.11 -12.35
C ASP A 230 12.41 5.03 -11.18
N ILE A 231 11.15 5.00 -10.72
CA ILE A 231 10.70 5.72 -9.52
C ILE A 231 11.53 5.27 -8.29
N LEU A 232 11.69 3.97 -8.11
CA LEU A 232 12.42 3.40 -6.99
C LEU A 232 13.92 3.77 -7.02
N ASN A 233 14.51 3.87 -8.21
CA ASN A 233 15.89 4.31 -8.40
C ASN A 233 16.08 5.76 -7.96
N GLU A 234 15.14 6.65 -8.30
CA GLU A 234 15.18 8.04 -7.87
C GLU A 234 15.06 8.18 -6.35
N GLU A 235 14.16 7.41 -5.73
CA GLU A 235 14.04 7.39 -4.27
C GLU A 235 15.31 6.88 -3.61
N TYR A 236 15.87 5.78 -4.11
CA TYR A 236 17.13 5.22 -3.61
C TYR A 236 18.26 6.26 -3.64
N ALA A 237 18.40 7.01 -4.75
CA ALA A 237 19.39 8.07 -4.86
C ALA A 237 19.18 9.18 -3.80
N ARG A 238 17.93 9.53 -3.48
CA ARG A 238 17.61 10.50 -2.41
C ARG A 238 18.03 9.99 -1.03
N TYR A 239 17.73 8.73 -0.70
CA TYR A 239 18.11 8.12 0.57
C TYR A 239 19.63 7.97 0.71
N ASP A 240 20.32 7.55 -0.36
CA ASP A 240 21.79 7.43 -0.38
C ASP A 240 22.47 8.79 -0.19
N ALA A 241 21.98 9.85 -0.86
CA ALA A 241 22.47 11.21 -0.66
C ALA A 241 22.25 11.70 0.79
N ALA A 242 21.07 11.43 1.36
CA ALA A 242 20.75 11.80 2.74
C ALA A 242 21.60 11.06 3.79
N LEU A 243 22.07 9.85 3.48
CA LEU A 243 23.00 9.10 4.32
C LEU A 243 24.43 9.63 4.22
N LYS A 244 24.89 9.95 3.01
CA LYS A 244 26.24 10.47 2.76
C LYS A 244 26.43 11.89 3.33
N GLY A 245 25.40 12.73 3.29
CA GLY A 245 25.44 14.09 3.83
C GLY A 245 25.37 14.20 5.36
N LYS A 246 25.30 13.09 6.09
CA LYS A 246 25.26 13.04 7.57
C LYS A 246 26.60 12.66 8.23
N HIS A 247 27.66 12.49 7.43
CA HIS A 247 29.04 12.30 7.89
C HIS A 247 29.85 13.57 7.63
#